data_AF-A0A7D4TNY9-F1
#
_entry.id   AF-A0A7D4TNY9-F1
#
_cell.length_a   1.000
_cell.length_b   1.000
_cell.length_c   1.000
_cell.angle_alpha   90.00
_cell.angle_beta   90.00
_cell.angle_gamma   90.00
#
_symmetry.space_group_name_H-M   'P 1'
#
loop_
_entity.id
_entity.type
_entity.pdbx_description
1 polymer ?
#
loop_
_entity_poly.entity_id
_entity_poly.type
_entity_poly.pdbx_seq_one_letter_code
_entity_poly.pdbx_strand_id
1 'polypeptide(L)'
;MHRKQLEDITGGLFLMTIFTAIWIIIAEGSLQGRDHWAGGVVFSIIIVYLIVNYNRLNKVLRNLSKGEKENDDPIEKEKTKRFYYIFAIEGIAIFVMRVILENTGHINLFFPSFGLIVGLHFFPLAKLFDREFYYAIGGWMCLVAIAGFIIAYKHAPDYVAPAIVGIGCGLATAMNGIRMIREGDELVKG
;
A
#
# COMPACT_ATOMS: atom_id res chain seq x y z
N MET A 1 0.64 -15.89 22.02
CA MET A 1 1.18 -15.77 20.64
C MET A 1 0.22 -15.04 19.69
N HIS A 2 -1.09 -15.30 19.75
CA HIS A 2 -2.08 -14.73 18.80
C HIS A 2 -2.29 -13.20 18.89
N ARG A 3 -2.10 -12.55 20.05
CA ARG A 3 -2.30 -11.09 20.19
C ARG A 3 -1.36 -10.26 19.33
N LYS A 4 -0.05 -10.48 19.45
CA LYS A 4 0.99 -9.71 18.73
C LYS A 4 0.87 -9.86 17.22
N GLN A 5 0.59 -11.08 16.76
CA GLN A 5 0.31 -11.34 15.34
C GLN A 5 -0.93 -10.59 14.86
N LEU A 6 -2.00 -10.56 15.67
CA LEU A 6 -3.21 -9.81 15.37
C LEU A 6 -2.97 -8.29 15.35
N GLU A 7 -2.10 -7.77 16.22
CA GLU A 7 -1.67 -6.37 16.24
C GLU A 7 -0.92 -5.98 14.96
N ASP A 8 0.09 -6.76 14.58
CA ASP A 8 0.84 -6.57 13.33
C ASP A 8 -0.09 -6.60 12.09
N ILE A 9 -1.04 -7.53 12.06
CA ILE A 9 -2.04 -7.64 10.98
C ILE A 9 -2.98 -6.44 10.98
N THR A 10 -3.46 -6.00 12.14
CA THR A 10 -4.38 -4.86 12.25
C THR A 10 -3.70 -3.55 11.86
N GLY A 11 -2.45 -3.35 12.29
CA GLY A 11 -1.63 -2.21 11.87
C GLY A 11 -1.34 -2.21 10.37
N GLY A 12 -0.97 -3.37 9.82
CA GLY A 12 -0.79 -3.54 8.37
C GLY A 12 -2.07 -3.25 7.58
N LEU A 13 -3.23 -3.75 8.03
CA LEU A 13 -4.52 -3.54 7.39
C LEU A 13 -4.93 -2.07 7.37
N PHE A 14 -4.65 -1.33 8.44
CA PHE A 14 -4.85 0.12 8.49
C PHE A 14 -4.04 0.83 7.39
N LEU A 15 -2.73 0.53 7.29
CA LEU A 15 -1.87 1.10 6.25
C LEU A 15 -2.34 0.72 4.84
N MET A 16 -2.71 -0.54 4.61
CA MET A 16 -3.21 -1.00 3.32
C MET A 16 -4.49 -0.27 2.92
N THR A 17 -5.38 0.03 3.87
CA THR A 17 -6.60 0.80 3.62
C THR A 17 -6.28 2.21 3.13
N ILE A 18 -5.34 2.90 3.79
CA ILE A 18 -4.89 4.25 3.40
C ILE A 18 -4.24 4.22 2.01
N PHE A 19 -3.32 3.30 1.75
CA PHE A 19 -2.66 3.22 0.45
C PHE A 19 -3.63 2.89 -0.67
N THR A 20 -4.57 1.96 -0.43
CA THR A 20 -5.64 1.66 -1.39
C THR A 20 -6.37 2.94 -1.76
N ALA A 21 -6.81 3.73 -0.77
CA ALA A 21 -7.50 5.00 -1.00
C ALA A 21 -6.64 6.01 -1.78
N ILE A 22 -5.36 6.18 -1.43
CA ILE A 22 -4.45 7.08 -2.15
C ILE A 22 -4.35 6.68 -3.64
N TRP A 23 -4.15 5.40 -3.92
CA TRP A 23 -4.02 4.91 -5.29
C TRP A 23 -5.29 5.08 -6.13
N ILE A 24 -6.46 4.95 -5.50
CA ILE A 24 -7.74 5.19 -6.17
C ILE A 24 -7.95 6.68 -6.45
N ILE A 25 -7.61 7.56 -5.51
CA ILE A 25 -7.68 9.00 -5.73
C ILE A 25 -6.80 9.40 -6.91
N ILE A 26 -5.61 8.79 -7.04
CA ILE A 26 -4.73 8.99 -8.19
C ILE A 26 -5.39 8.47 -9.47
N ALA A 27 -5.96 7.27 -9.45
CA ALA A 27 -6.60 6.67 -10.62
C ALA A 27 -7.81 7.50 -11.11
N GLU A 28 -8.76 7.79 -10.24
CA GLU A 28 -9.97 8.56 -10.53
C GLU A 28 -9.65 10.02 -10.88
N GLY A 29 -8.73 10.64 -10.14
CA GLY A 29 -8.26 11.99 -10.43
C GLY A 29 -7.59 12.10 -11.81
N SER A 30 -6.94 11.02 -12.26
CA SER A 30 -6.38 10.95 -13.61
C SER A 30 -7.46 10.73 -14.67
N LEU A 31 -8.39 9.80 -14.42
CA LEU A 31 -9.46 9.47 -15.37
C LEU A 31 -10.46 10.62 -15.57
N GLN A 32 -10.58 11.55 -14.61
CA GLN A 32 -11.48 12.71 -14.69
C GLN A 32 -12.93 12.33 -15.06
N GLY A 33 -13.41 11.17 -14.58
CA GLY A 33 -14.75 10.66 -14.85
C GLY A 33 -14.97 10.04 -16.24
N ARG A 34 -13.90 9.85 -17.04
CA ARG A 34 -13.98 9.20 -18.37
C ARG A 34 -14.43 7.75 -18.35
N ASP A 35 -14.33 7.09 -17.20
CA ASP A 35 -14.77 5.71 -16.98
C ASP A 35 -16.20 5.63 -16.42
N HIS A 36 -16.94 6.75 -16.40
CA HIS A 36 -18.24 6.87 -15.74
C HIS A 36 -18.20 6.51 -14.24
N TRP A 37 -17.05 6.70 -13.58
CA TRP A 37 -16.85 6.48 -12.14
C TRP A 37 -17.00 5.00 -11.74
N ALA A 38 -16.99 4.08 -12.71
CA ALA A 38 -17.14 2.66 -12.44
C ALA A 38 -15.98 2.11 -11.60
N GLY A 39 -14.74 2.55 -11.88
CA GLY A 39 -13.56 2.22 -11.08
C GLY A 39 -13.73 2.72 -9.65
N GLY A 40 -14.07 4.00 -9.50
CA GLY A 40 -14.27 4.66 -8.23
C GLY A 40 -15.29 3.96 -7.34
N VAL A 41 -16.43 3.52 -7.92
CA VAL A 41 -17.47 2.78 -7.17
C VAL A 41 -16.96 1.43 -6.69
N VAL A 42 -16.36 0.62 -7.57
CA VAL A 42 -15.86 -0.73 -7.21
C VAL A 42 -14.84 -0.62 -6.08
N PHE A 43 -13.90 0.30 -6.21
CA PHE A 43 -12.84 0.50 -5.24
C PHE A 43 -13.33 1.13 -3.93
N SER A 44 -14.34 1.99 -3.98
CA SER A 44 -14.99 2.53 -2.78
C SER A 44 -15.64 1.41 -1.96
N ILE A 45 -16.29 0.44 -2.62
CA ILE A 45 -16.83 -0.75 -1.95
C ILE A 45 -15.71 -1.54 -1.26
N ILE A 46 -14.57 -1.72 -1.93
CA ILE A 46 -13.39 -2.39 -1.35
C ILE A 46 -12.87 -1.63 -0.13
N ILE A 47 -12.72 -0.30 -0.20
CA ILE A 47 -12.27 0.51 0.95
C ILE A 47 -13.24 0.36 2.12
N VAL A 48 -14.55 0.46 1.89
CA VAL A 48 -15.56 0.27 2.95
C VAL A 48 -15.43 -1.12 3.57
N TYR A 49 -15.23 -2.16 2.75
CA TYR A 49 -14.99 -3.52 3.23
C TYR A 49 -13.73 -3.62 4.10
N LEU A 50 -12.62 -2.98 3.71
CA LEU A 50 -11.39 -2.94 4.49
C LEU A 50 -11.59 -2.20 5.83
N ILE A 51 -12.27 -1.04 5.83
CA ILE A 51 -12.56 -0.25 7.02
C ILE A 51 -13.42 -1.05 8.01
N VAL A 52 -14.49 -1.70 7.53
CA VAL A 52 -15.37 -2.50 8.38
C VAL A 52 -14.60 -3.63 9.06
N ASN A 53 -13.75 -4.34 8.31
CA ASN A 53 -12.95 -5.42 8.87
C ASN A 53 -11.83 -4.93 9.77
N TYR A 54 -11.19 -3.81 9.46
CA TYR A 54 -10.23 -3.15 10.36
C TYR A 54 -10.89 -2.83 11.71
N ASN A 55 -12.06 -2.20 11.71
CA ASN A 55 -12.79 -1.87 12.93
C ASN A 55 -13.16 -3.14 13.73
N ARG A 56 -13.55 -4.22 13.04
CA ARG A 56 -13.85 -5.51 13.66
C ARG A 56 -12.63 -6.11 14.35
N LEU A 57 -11.51 -6.27 13.64
CA LEU A 57 -10.28 -6.85 14.18
C LEU A 57 -9.70 -5.98 15.30
N ASN A 58 -9.72 -4.66 15.14
CA ASN A 58 -9.28 -3.72 16.16
C ASN A 58 -10.14 -3.82 17.44
N LYS A 59 -11.46 -4.02 17.31
CA LYS A 59 -12.33 -4.23 18.47
C LYS A 59 -11.98 -5.52 19.21
N VAL A 60 -11.68 -6.61 18.48
CA VAL A 60 -11.21 -7.87 19.08
C VAL A 60 -9.88 -7.67 19.79
N LEU A 61 -8.90 -7.04 19.13
CA LEU A 61 -7.59 -6.74 19.69
C LEU A 61 -7.69 -5.91 20.98
N ARG A 62 -8.53 -4.85 20.99
CA ARG A 62 -8.78 -4.02 22.18
C ARG A 62 -9.40 -4.79 23.34
N ASN A 63 -10.26 -5.77 23.05
CA ASN A 63 -10.84 -6.63 24.08
C ASN A 63 -9.77 -7.54 24.70
N LEU A 64 -8.82 -8.04 23.91
CA LEU A 64 -7.66 -8.81 24.40
C LEU A 64 -6.67 -7.94 25.21
N SER A 65 -6.54 -6.65 24.84
CA SER A 65 -5.60 -5.72 25.47
C SER A 65 -5.98 -5.25 26.88
N LYS A 66 -7.21 -5.48 27.35
CA LYS A 66 -7.72 -4.96 28.64
C LYS A 66 -7.04 -5.55 29.90
N GLY A 67 -5.94 -6.30 29.78
CA GLY A 67 -5.29 -6.94 30.94
C GLY A 67 -3.76 -7.08 30.91
N GLU A 68 -3.05 -6.63 29.87
CA GLU A 68 -1.60 -6.85 29.74
C GLU A 68 -0.85 -5.55 29.40
N LYS A 69 0.15 -5.22 30.23
CA LYS A 69 1.13 -4.17 29.95
C LYS A 69 1.96 -4.54 28.71
N GLU A 70 2.18 -3.56 27.84
CA GLU A 70 3.08 -3.62 26.71
C GLU A 70 4.46 -4.10 27.20
N ASN A 71 4.87 -5.29 26.77
CA ASN A 71 6.21 -5.79 27.06
C ASN A 71 7.17 -5.03 26.16
N ASP A 72 8.08 -4.29 26.78
CA ASP A 72 8.99 -3.35 26.13
C ASP A 72 10.15 -4.11 25.44
N ASP A 73 9.84 -4.91 24.42
CA ASP A 73 10.79 -5.79 23.72
C ASP A 73 11.78 -4.95 22.88
N PRO A 74 13.10 -4.98 23.20
CA PRO A 74 14.12 -4.25 22.44
C PRO A 74 14.15 -4.60 20.95
N ILE A 75 13.81 -5.84 20.60
CA ILE A 75 13.79 -6.33 19.21
C ILE A 75 12.66 -5.65 18.43
N GLU A 76 11.50 -5.43 19.05
CA GLU A 76 10.38 -4.72 18.43
C GLU A 76 10.69 -3.25 18.20
N LYS A 77 11.30 -2.59 19.19
CA LYS A 77 11.75 -1.20 19.04
C LYS A 77 12.71 -1.04 17.87
N GLU A 78 13.61 -1.99 17.68
CA GLU A 78 14.54 -1.96 16.55
C GLU A 78 13.82 -2.17 15.21
N LYS A 79 12.89 -3.14 15.13
CA LYS A 79 12.09 -3.37 13.92
C LYS A 79 11.25 -2.14 13.55
N THR A 80 10.59 -1.53 14.52
CA THR A 80 9.79 -0.31 14.34
C THR A 80 10.66 0.86 13.86
N LYS A 81 11.85 1.04 14.44
CA LYS A 81 12.82 2.05 13.96
C LYS A 81 13.20 1.80 12.51
N ARG A 82 13.59 0.56 12.16
CA ARG A 82 13.95 0.18 10.78
C ARG A 82 12.81 0.40 9.80
N PHE A 83 11.57 0.11 10.20
CA PHE A 83 10.37 0.39 9.42
C PHE A 83 10.25 1.88 9.08
N TYR A 84 10.34 2.76 10.09
CA TYR A 84 10.29 4.20 9.87
C TYR A 84 11.46 4.73 9.03
N TYR A 85 12.66 4.15 9.15
CA TYR A 85 13.79 4.50 8.29
C TYR A 85 13.52 4.17 6.82
N ILE A 86 13.00 2.97 6.53
CA ILE A 86 12.62 2.58 5.16
C ILE A 86 11.57 3.55 4.61
N PHE A 87 10.56 3.86 5.41
CA PHE A 87 9.48 4.76 5.03
C PHE A 87 9.94 6.21 4.80
N ALA A 88 10.88 6.69 5.62
CA ALA A 88 11.49 8.00 5.45
C ALA A 88 12.32 8.09 4.17
N ILE A 89 13.12 7.04 3.87
CA ILE A 89 13.90 6.95 2.63
C ILE A 89 12.98 6.95 1.42
N GLU A 90 11.88 6.20 1.47
CA GLU A 90 10.85 6.18 0.43
C GLU A 90 10.28 7.59 0.19
N GLY A 91 9.85 8.28 1.25
CA GLY A 91 9.30 9.63 1.17
C GLY A 91 10.29 10.63 0.56
N ILE A 92 11.57 10.57 0.96
CA ILE A 92 12.64 11.39 0.39
C ILE A 92 12.84 11.06 -1.10
N ALA A 93 12.88 9.78 -1.46
CA ALA A 93 13.05 9.35 -2.85
C ALA A 93 11.91 9.86 -3.74
N ILE A 94 10.66 9.79 -3.28
CA ILE A 94 9.49 10.31 -4.01
C ILE A 94 9.60 11.82 -4.20
N PHE A 95 9.95 12.56 -3.14
CA PHE A 95 10.09 14.01 -3.20
C PHE A 95 11.20 14.44 -4.16
N VAL A 96 12.38 13.85 -4.03
CA VAL A 96 13.54 14.14 -4.90
C VAL A 96 13.20 13.80 -6.35
N MET A 97 12.58 12.65 -6.60
CA MET A 97 12.17 12.25 -7.95
C MET A 97 11.17 13.24 -8.56
N ARG A 98 10.18 13.70 -7.80
CA ARG A 98 9.24 14.73 -8.26
C ARG A 98 9.96 15.99 -8.71
N VAL A 99 10.86 16.51 -7.87
CA VAL A 99 11.61 17.75 -8.16
C VAL A 99 12.48 17.60 -9.41
N ILE A 100 13.14 16.45 -9.59
CA ILE A 100 13.96 16.19 -10.78
C ILE A 100 13.10 16.14 -12.04
N LEU A 101 11.99 15.41 -12.02
CA LEU A 101 11.12 15.26 -13.19
C LEU A 101 10.43 16.57 -13.57
N GLU A 102 10.02 17.37 -12.57
CA GLU A 102 9.44 18.70 -12.78
C GLU A 102 10.45 19.65 -13.45
N ASN A 103 11.67 19.73 -12.92
CA ASN A 103 12.71 20.63 -13.45
C ASN A 103 13.28 20.20 -14.80
N THR A 104 13.17 18.91 -15.16
CA THR A 104 13.62 18.40 -16.46
C THR A 104 12.49 18.35 -17.51
N GLY A 105 11.26 18.73 -17.16
CA GLY A 105 10.11 18.70 -18.07
C GLY A 105 9.51 17.31 -18.33
N HIS A 106 9.83 16.31 -17.50
CA HIS A 106 9.37 14.92 -17.63
C HIS A 106 8.37 14.53 -16.54
N ILE A 107 7.53 15.47 -16.09
CA ILE A 107 6.56 15.25 -15.00
C ILE A 107 5.54 14.14 -15.32
N ASN A 108 5.32 13.84 -16.61
CA ASN A 108 4.53 12.71 -17.08
C ASN A 108 5.06 11.35 -16.58
N LEU A 109 6.35 11.25 -16.24
CA LEU A 109 6.98 10.05 -15.67
C LEU A 109 6.85 9.96 -14.14
N PHE A 110 6.21 10.94 -13.48
CA PHE A 110 6.13 10.99 -12.03
C PHE A 110 5.39 9.79 -11.45
N PHE A 111 4.18 9.50 -11.93
CA PHE A 111 3.38 8.39 -11.40
C PHE A 111 3.99 7.01 -11.65
N PRO A 112 4.53 6.69 -12.85
CA PRO A 112 5.34 5.50 -13.05
C PRO A 112 6.54 5.41 -12.07
N SER A 113 7.28 6.50 -11.88
CA SER A 113 8.41 6.53 -10.94
C SER A 113 7.96 6.35 -9.50
N PHE A 114 6.85 6.97 -9.10
CA PHE A 114 6.25 6.83 -7.79
C PHE A 114 5.83 5.39 -7.54
N GLY A 115 5.10 4.77 -8.49
CA GLY A 115 4.74 3.35 -8.43
C GLY A 115 5.95 2.43 -8.35
N LEU A 116 7.07 2.76 -8.99
CA LEU A 116 8.30 1.97 -8.92
C LEU A 116 8.99 2.10 -7.56
N ILE A 117 9.12 3.32 -7.02
CA ILE A 117 9.69 3.55 -5.68
C ILE A 117 8.85 2.81 -4.64
N VAL A 118 7.52 2.91 -4.75
CA VAL A 118 6.59 2.16 -3.90
C VAL A 118 6.65 0.65 -4.20
N GLY A 119 6.96 0.19 -5.41
CA GLY A 119 7.19 -1.25 -5.63
C GLY A 119 8.45 -1.73 -4.90
N LEU A 120 9.53 -0.95 -4.99
CA LEU A 120 10.84 -1.29 -4.44
C LEU A 120 10.87 -1.28 -2.91
N HIS A 121 10.10 -0.43 -2.24
CA HIS A 121 10.08 -0.38 -0.77
C HIS A 121 9.53 -1.69 -0.13
N PHE A 122 8.70 -2.45 -0.86
CA PHE A 122 8.19 -3.73 -0.37
C PHE A 122 9.27 -4.80 -0.23
N PHE A 123 10.39 -4.73 -0.95
CA PHE A 123 11.46 -5.74 -0.87
C PHE A 123 12.23 -5.67 0.47
N PRO A 124 12.68 -4.49 0.94
CA PRO A 124 13.19 -4.34 2.30
C PRO A 124 12.17 -4.73 3.36
N LEU A 125 10.88 -4.38 3.19
CA LEU A 125 9.83 -4.75 4.13
C LEU A 125 9.62 -6.27 4.19
N ALA A 126 9.67 -6.96 3.05
CA ALA A 126 9.56 -8.42 2.98
C ALA A 126 10.63 -9.08 3.86
N LYS A 127 11.86 -8.57 3.80
CA LYS A 127 12.97 -9.05 4.64
C LYS A 127 12.82 -8.65 6.11
N LEU A 128 12.30 -7.45 6.40
CA LEU A 128 12.15 -6.96 7.77
C LEU A 128 11.05 -7.70 8.55
N PHE A 129 9.95 -8.03 7.87
CA PHE A 129 8.78 -8.68 8.45
C PHE A 129 8.70 -10.19 8.18
N ASP A 130 9.67 -10.74 7.44
CA ASP A 130 9.73 -12.16 7.04
C ASP A 130 8.44 -12.63 6.34
N ARG A 131 7.95 -11.81 5.40
CA ARG A 131 6.71 -12.05 4.66
C ARG A 131 7.01 -12.22 3.17
N GLU A 132 7.09 -13.47 2.71
CA GLU A 132 7.37 -13.79 1.31
C GLU A 132 6.38 -13.13 0.32
N PHE A 133 5.13 -12.97 0.73
CA PHE A 133 4.10 -12.35 -0.10
C PHE A 133 4.40 -10.88 -0.46
N TYR A 134 5.18 -10.17 0.36
CA TYR A 134 5.57 -8.80 0.04
C TYR A 134 6.49 -8.73 -1.18
N TYR A 135 7.26 -9.79 -1.47
CA TYR A 135 8.02 -9.87 -2.73
C TYR A 135 7.09 -9.95 -3.94
N ALA A 136 5.98 -10.69 -3.85
CA ALA A 136 5.01 -10.79 -4.93
C ALA A 136 4.30 -9.44 -5.18
N ILE A 137 3.90 -8.75 -4.11
CA ILE A 137 3.29 -7.41 -4.20
C ILE A 137 4.27 -6.38 -4.77
N GLY A 138 5.51 -6.35 -4.27
CA GLY A 138 6.55 -5.46 -4.77
C GLY A 138 6.86 -5.73 -6.25
N GLY A 139 6.99 -7.00 -6.63
CA GLY A 139 7.19 -7.41 -8.01
C GLY A 139 6.05 -6.97 -8.93
N TRP A 140 4.80 -7.19 -8.52
CA TRP A 140 3.62 -6.72 -9.27
C TRP A 140 3.62 -5.20 -9.44
N MET A 141 3.86 -4.44 -8.37
CA MET A 141 3.92 -2.98 -8.45
C MET A 141 5.03 -2.49 -9.37
N CYS A 142 6.21 -3.12 -9.32
CA CYS A 142 7.30 -2.81 -10.25
C CYS A 142 6.90 -3.08 -11.71
N LEU A 143 6.20 -4.19 -11.99
CA LEU A 143 5.71 -4.50 -13.34
C LEU A 143 4.68 -3.48 -13.83
N VAL A 144 3.73 -3.09 -12.97
CA VAL A 144 2.74 -2.04 -13.28
C VAL A 144 3.43 -0.70 -13.54
N ALA A 145 4.44 -0.34 -12.75
CA ALA A 145 5.24 0.87 -12.96
C ALA A 145 5.98 0.86 -14.30
N ILE A 146 6.62 -0.27 -14.65
CA ILE A 146 7.26 -0.46 -15.96
C ILE A 146 6.25 -0.31 -17.10
N ALA A 147 5.05 -0.88 -16.97
CA ALA A 147 3.99 -0.67 -17.95
C ALA A 147 3.61 0.82 -18.06
N GLY A 148 3.53 1.53 -16.93
CA GLY A 148 3.32 2.98 -16.89
C GLY A 148 4.40 3.76 -17.65
N PHE A 149 5.68 3.40 -17.51
CA PHE A 149 6.79 3.99 -18.26
C PHE A 149 6.65 3.76 -19.77
N ILE A 150 6.33 2.53 -20.19
CA ILE A 150 6.13 2.19 -21.61
C ILE A 150 5.01 3.04 -22.22
N ILE A 151 3.92 3.22 -21.49
CA ILE A 151 2.75 4.00 -21.92
C ILE A 151 3.11 5.49 -22.03
N ALA A 152 3.78 6.04 -21.03
CA ALA A 152 4.23 7.42 -21.04
C ALA A 152 5.21 7.70 -22.19
N TYR A 153 6.07 6.74 -22.54
CA TYR A 153 7.01 6.86 -23.65
C TYR A 153 6.34 6.77 -25.03
N LYS A 154 5.22 6.04 -25.15
CA LYS A 154 4.46 5.91 -26.40
C LYS A 154 3.59 7.14 -26.74
N HIS A 155 3.76 8.26 -26.03
CA HIS A 155 2.95 9.47 -26.19
C HIS A 155 1.44 9.21 -26.05
N ALA A 156 1.06 8.23 -25.22
CA ALA A 156 -0.33 8.08 -24.81
C ALA A 156 -0.79 9.34 -24.05
N PRO A 157 -2.11 9.62 -23.98
CA PRO A 157 -2.61 10.74 -23.21
C PRO A 157 -2.11 10.71 -21.77
N ASP A 158 -1.77 11.88 -21.22
CA ASP A 158 -1.09 12.02 -19.92
C ASP A 158 -1.85 11.41 -18.74
N TYR A 159 -3.15 11.16 -18.88
CA TYR A 159 -3.97 10.51 -17.86
C TYR A 159 -3.85 8.98 -17.83
N VAL A 160 -3.38 8.33 -18.90
CA VAL A 160 -3.45 6.86 -19.05
C VAL A 160 -2.43 6.17 -18.15
N ALA A 161 -1.17 6.64 -18.17
CA ALA A 161 -0.12 6.09 -17.31
C ALA A 161 -0.47 6.19 -15.81
N PRO A 162 -0.87 7.34 -15.26
CA PRO A 162 -1.23 7.44 -13.84
C PRO A 162 -2.52 6.68 -13.49
N ALA A 163 -3.50 6.58 -14.40
CA ALA A 163 -4.68 5.75 -14.20
C ALA A 163 -4.32 4.26 -14.05
N ILE A 164 -3.49 3.73 -14.95
CA ILE A 164 -3.08 2.32 -14.91
C ILE A 164 -2.22 2.02 -13.69
N VAL A 165 -1.28 2.91 -13.37
CA VAL A 165 -0.44 2.76 -12.16
C VAL A 165 -1.31 2.82 -10.91
N GLY A 166 -2.23 3.80 -10.81
CA GLY A 166 -3.16 3.93 -9.70
C GLY A 166 -4.05 2.69 -9.52
N ILE A 167 -4.67 2.20 -10.58
CA ILE A 167 -5.51 0.99 -10.53
C ILE A 167 -4.66 -0.23 -10.14
N GLY A 168 -3.52 -0.45 -10.79
CA GLY A 168 -2.68 -1.63 -10.55
C GLY A 168 -2.10 -1.67 -9.13
N CYS A 169 -1.65 -0.53 -8.61
CA CYS A 169 -1.17 -0.42 -7.23
C CYS A 169 -2.31 -0.47 -6.19
N GLY A 170 -3.47 0.12 -6.53
CA GLY A 170 -4.69 0.03 -5.72
C GLY A 170 -5.17 -1.42 -5.57
N LEU A 171 -5.16 -2.20 -6.64
CA LEU A 171 -5.47 -3.63 -6.59
C LEU A 171 -4.48 -4.39 -5.70
N ALA A 172 -3.18 -4.13 -5.83
CA ALA A 172 -2.16 -4.81 -5.05
C ALA A 172 -2.33 -4.56 -3.53
N THR A 173 -2.55 -3.31 -3.15
CA THR A 173 -2.77 -2.91 -1.76
C THR A 173 -4.10 -3.43 -1.21
N ALA A 174 -5.17 -3.40 -2.01
CA ALA A 174 -6.45 -3.99 -1.66
C ALA A 174 -6.35 -5.51 -1.45
N MET A 175 -5.68 -6.23 -2.35
CA MET A 175 -5.47 -7.68 -2.24
C MET A 175 -4.67 -8.03 -0.99
N ASN A 176 -3.63 -7.26 -0.69
CA ASN A 176 -2.86 -7.45 0.54
C ASN A 176 -3.73 -7.21 1.79
N GLY A 177 -4.56 -6.17 1.79
CA GLY A 177 -5.53 -5.91 2.87
C GLY A 177 -6.54 -7.04 3.04
N ILE A 178 -7.12 -7.57 1.96
CA ILE A 178 -8.05 -8.71 2.00
C ILE A 178 -7.36 -9.96 2.55
N ARG A 179 -6.11 -10.20 2.18
CA ARG A 179 -5.33 -11.33 2.71
C ARG A 179 -5.08 -11.18 4.21
N MET A 180 -4.71 -9.99 4.67
CA MET A 180 -4.55 -9.68 6.09
C MET A 180 -5.84 -9.91 6.89
N ILE A 181 -7.01 -9.62 6.31
CA ILE A 181 -8.29 -9.93 6.95
C ILE A 181 -8.46 -11.45 7.14
N ARG A 182 -8.12 -12.26 6.14
CA ARG A 182 -8.19 -13.73 6.23
C ARG A 182 -7.23 -14.29 7.28
N GLU A 183 -5.99 -13.81 7.30
CA GLU A 183 -5.00 -14.18 8.32
C GLU A 183 -5.51 -13.80 9.73
N GLY A 184 -6.10 -12.61 9.88
CA GLY A 184 -6.70 -12.18 11.14
C GLY A 184 -7.90 -13.04 11.56
N ASP A 185 -8.73 -13.48 10.61
CA ASP A 185 -9.87 -14.35 10.87
C ASP A 185 -9.47 -15.75 11.32
N GLU A 186 -8.41 -16.30 10.74
CA GLU A 186 -7.85 -17.59 11.16
C GLU A 186 -7.32 -17.53 12.59
N LEU A 187 -6.64 -16.44 12.95
CA LEU A 187 -6.12 -16.21 14.30
C LEU A 187 -7.20 -15.96 15.36
N VAL A 188 -8.37 -15.47 14.96
CA VAL A 188 -9.50 -15.24 15.89
C VAL A 188 -10.32 -16.53 16.10
N LYS A 189 -10.30 -17.45 15.14
CA LYS A 189 -11.04 -18.72 15.19
C LYS A 189 -10.23 -19.88 15.79
N GLY A 190 -8.91 -19.86 15.64
CA GLY A 190 -7.99 -20.84 16.24
C GLY A 190 -7.71 -20.54 17.71
#